data_AF-A0A0S8JMF5-F1
#
_entry.id   AF-A0A0S8JMF5-F1
#
_cell.length_a   1.000
_cell.length_b   1.000
_cell.length_c   1.000
_cell.angle_alpha   90.00
_cell.angle_beta   90.00
_cell.angle_gamma   90.00
#
_symmetry.space_group_name_H-M   'P 1'
#
loop_
_entity.id
_entity.type
_entity.pdbx_description
1 polymer ?
#
loop_
_entity_poly.entity_id
_entity_poly.type
_entity_poly.pdbx_seq_one_letter_code
_entity_poly.pdbx_strand_id
1 'polypeptide(L)'
;MNSSAVPGAISAIRDCALIMLENASYIQRELPNVEMLEVLRLQTAEVCESMIGTKHDVISELFEIDELLKSKTDWAVVSSRIDRIIEWLWEDISKMHQVVMALLEDSQKNESHTLSLILVQESAANIINAFNCARAAVDALASENK
;
A
#
# COMPACT_ATOMS: atom_id res chain seq x y z
N MET A 1 28.94 -1.09 1.43
CA MET A 1 27.66 -0.45 1.07
C MET A 1 27.71 -0.02 -0.38
N ASN A 2 26.93 -0.65 -1.26
CA ASN A 2 26.54 0.02 -2.50
C ASN A 2 25.64 1.19 -2.11
N SER A 3 26.10 2.42 -2.30
CA SER A 3 25.38 3.60 -1.82
C SER A 3 24.04 3.84 -2.54
N SER A 4 23.72 3.05 -3.57
CA SER A 4 22.51 3.18 -4.39
C SER A 4 21.34 2.28 -3.98
N ALA A 5 21.58 1.17 -3.26
CA ALA A 5 20.52 0.20 -2.93
C ALA A 5 19.55 0.75 -1.86
N VAL A 6 20.06 1.41 -0.83
CA VAL A 6 19.23 2.00 0.25
C VAL A 6 18.35 3.13 -0.29
N PRO A 7 18.88 4.14 -1.03
CA PRO A 7 18.03 5.15 -1.65
C PRO A 7 17.00 4.56 -2.64
N GLY A 8 17.36 3.49 -3.35
CA GLY A 8 16.45 2.78 -4.25
C GLY A 8 15.25 2.17 -3.52
N ALA A 9 15.48 1.46 -2.41
CA ALA A 9 14.42 0.90 -1.59
C ALA A 9 13.53 1.98 -0.96
N ILE A 10 14.13 3.05 -0.43
CA ILE A 10 13.38 4.20 0.12
C ILE A 10 12.50 4.85 -0.94
N SER A 11 13.01 5.03 -2.16
CA SER A 11 12.23 5.57 -3.28
C SER A 11 11.06 4.65 -3.62
N ALA A 12 11.29 3.35 -3.76
CA ALA A 12 10.25 2.39 -4.12
C ALA A 12 9.14 2.29 -3.06
N ILE A 13 9.50 2.35 -1.77
CA ILE A 13 8.54 2.41 -0.66
C ILE A 13 7.72 3.70 -0.73
N ARG A 14 8.37 4.85 -0.96
CA ARG A 14 7.69 6.14 -1.11
C ARG A 14 6.70 6.12 -2.27
N ASP A 15 7.11 5.59 -3.42
CA ASP A 15 6.27 5.49 -4.61
C ASP A 15 5.06 4.59 -4.34
N CYS A 16 5.26 3.46 -3.65
CA CYS A 16 4.16 2.59 -3.20
C CYS A 16 3.16 3.34 -2.31
N ALA A 17 3.65 4.11 -1.33
CA ALA A 17 2.79 4.88 -0.45
C ALA A 17 1.98 5.95 -1.22
N LEU A 18 2.60 6.63 -2.20
CA LEU A 18 1.91 7.62 -3.03
C LEU A 18 0.85 6.99 -3.95
N ILE A 19 1.14 5.85 -4.57
CA ILE A 19 0.18 5.09 -5.38
C ILE A 19 -1.00 4.61 -4.51
N MET A 20 -0.72 4.16 -3.29
CA MET A 20 -1.76 3.80 -2.31
C MET A 20 -2.67 4.98 -1.98
N LEU A 21 -2.11 6.17 -1.72
CA LEU A 21 -2.88 7.40 -1.49
C LEU A 21 -3.76 7.76 -2.69
N GLU A 22 -3.19 7.75 -3.90
CA GLU A 22 -3.91 8.12 -5.12
C GLU A 22 -5.11 7.20 -5.36
N ASN A 23 -4.91 5.89 -5.27
CA ASN A 23 -5.96 4.90 -5.50
C ASN A 23 -7.00 4.90 -4.37
N ALA A 24 -6.60 5.02 -3.11
CA ALA A 24 -7.55 5.14 -1.99
C ALA A 24 -8.42 6.41 -2.12
N SER A 25 -7.81 7.54 -2.48
CA SER A 25 -8.53 8.80 -2.69
C SER A 25 -9.46 8.73 -3.91
N TYR A 26 -9.02 8.05 -4.97
CA TYR A 26 -9.84 7.82 -6.15
C TYR A 26 -11.08 7.00 -5.82
N ILE A 27 -10.92 5.87 -5.12
CA ILE A 27 -12.04 5.04 -4.66
C ILE A 27 -13.00 5.87 -3.82
N GLN A 28 -12.53 6.60 -2.82
CA GLN A 28 -13.39 7.42 -1.95
C GLN A 28 -14.23 8.44 -2.74
N ARG A 29 -13.65 9.05 -3.78
CA ARG A 29 -14.35 10.00 -4.63
C ARG A 29 -15.42 9.34 -5.50
N GLU A 30 -15.15 8.16 -6.03
CA GLU A 30 -16.05 7.47 -6.95
C GLU A 30 -17.07 6.55 -6.26
N LEU A 31 -16.85 6.17 -5.01
CA LEU A 31 -17.76 5.33 -4.24
C LEU A 31 -19.22 5.81 -4.35
N PRO A 32 -19.57 7.09 -4.11
CA PRO A 32 -20.95 7.57 -4.20
C PRO A 32 -21.59 7.42 -5.59
N ASN A 33 -20.78 7.24 -6.64
CA ASN A 33 -21.22 7.19 -8.03
C ASN A 33 -21.47 5.76 -8.54
N VAL A 34 -21.19 4.73 -7.73
CA VAL A 34 -21.38 3.31 -8.09
C VAL A 34 -22.41 2.62 -7.19
N GLU A 35 -23.20 1.74 -7.80
CA GLU A 35 -24.12 0.86 -7.07
C GLU A 35 -23.32 -0.19 -6.30
N MET A 36 -23.59 -0.29 -5.00
CA MET A 36 -22.88 -1.15 -4.06
C MET A 36 -23.74 -1.33 -2.80
N LEU A 37 -23.71 -2.51 -2.19
CA LEU A 37 -24.29 -2.73 -0.87
C LEU A 37 -23.67 -1.78 0.17
N GLU A 38 -24.50 -1.20 1.03
CA GLU A 38 -24.06 -0.21 2.03
C GLU A 38 -22.98 -0.77 2.97
N VAL A 39 -23.07 -2.04 3.36
CA VAL A 39 -22.04 -2.69 4.18
C VAL A 39 -20.68 -2.74 3.47
N LEU A 40 -20.65 -3.03 2.16
CA LEU A 40 -19.43 -3.07 1.36
C LEU A 40 -18.90 -1.66 1.12
N ARG A 41 -19.79 -0.67 1.00
CA ARG A 41 -19.41 0.75 0.86
C ARG A 41 -18.67 1.24 2.09
N LEU A 42 -19.21 0.96 3.27
CA LEU A 42 -18.57 1.31 4.55
C LEU A 42 -17.22 0.60 4.72
N GLN A 43 -17.17 -0.71 4.44
CA GLN A 43 -15.92 -1.48 4.50
C GLN A 43 -14.86 -0.95 3.53
N THR A 44 -15.26 -0.62 2.29
CA THR A 44 -14.35 -0.06 1.29
C THR A 44 -13.81 1.29 1.75
N ALA A 45 -14.69 2.16 2.27
CA ALA A 45 -14.29 3.47 2.77
C ALA A 45 -13.32 3.36 3.96
N GLU A 46 -13.57 2.45 4.90
CA GLU A 46 -12.70 2.19 6.05
C GLU A 46 -11.30 1.72 5.62
N VAL A 47 -11.22 0.80 4.65
CA VAL A 47 -9.93 0.36 4.10
C VAL A 47 -9.19 1.51 3.41
N CYS A 48 -9.90 2.36 2.64
CA CYS A 48 -9.28 3.53 2.02
C CYS A 48 -8.78 4.54 3.06
N GLU A 49 -9.52 4.78 4.15
CA GLU A 49 -9.07 5.65 5.24
C GLU A 49 -7.83 5.07 5.94
N SER A 50 -7.82 3.76 6.22
CA SER A 50 -6.66 3.04 6.78
C SER A 50 -5.42 3.24 5.90
N MET A 51 -5.55 3.03 4.58
CA MET A 51 -4.46 3.22 3.61
C MET A 51 -3.91 4.65 3.59
N ILE A 52 -4.78 5.65 3.67
CA ILE A 52 -4.37 7.05 3.74
C ILE A 52 -3.58 7.29 5.03
N GLY A 53 -4.05 6.76 6.17
CA GLY A 53 -3.34 6.79 7.45
C GLY A 53 -1.95 6.16 7.36
N THR A 54 -1.88 4.91 6.90
CA THR A 54 -0.63 4.17 6.73
C THR A 54 0.34 4.90 5.82
N LYS A 55 -0.13 5.53 4.73
CA LYS A 55 0.74 6.39 3.90
C LYS A 55 1.42 7.45 4.76
N HIS A 56 0.71 8.12 5.67
CA HIS A 56 1.29 9.19 6.48
C HIS A 56 2.33 8.65 7.45
N ASP A 57 2.07 7.49 8.04
CA ASP A 57 3.02 6.80 8.92
C ASP A 57 4.27 6.36 8.17
N VAL A 58 4.12 5.79 6.97
CA VAL A 58 5.23 5.39 6.10
C VAL A 58 6.10 6.59 5.73
N ILE A 59 5.50 7.70 5.28
CA ILE A 59 6.27 8.89 4.90
C ILE A 59 7.03 9.47 6.11
N SER A 60 6.40 9.50 7.28
CA SER A 60 7.05 9.93 8.53
C SER A 60 8.23 9.03 8.88
N GLU A 61 8.05 7.71 8.81
CA GLU A 61 9.10 6.74 9.11
C GLU A 61 10.26 6.81 8.12
N LEU A 62 10.00 7.08 6.83
CA LEU A 62 11.06 7.30 5.84
C LEU A 62 11.92 8.52 6.16
N PHE A 63 11.33 9.62 6.67
CA PHE A 63 12.11 10.77 7.12
C PHE A 63 13.02 10.42 8.30
N GLU A 64 12.52 9.65 9.27
CA GLU A 64 13.34 9.17 10.40
C GLU A 64 14.48 8.27 9.92
N ILE A 65 14.23 7.37 8.95
CA ILE A 65 15.27 6.53 8.34
C ILE A 65 16.35 7.39 7.67
N ASP A 66 15.98 8.44 6.94
CA ASP A 66 16.95 9.36 6.32
C ASP A 66 17.87 10.04 7.35
N GLU A 67 17.35 10.40 8.53
CA GLU A 67 18.15 10.95 9.64
C GLU A 67 19.06 9.88 10.29
N LEU A 68 18.58 8.64 10.44
CA LEU A 68 19.38 7.52 10.93
C LEU A 68 20.57 7.21 10.00
N LEU A 69 20.37 7.32 8.68
CA LEU A 69 21.41 7.13 7.69
C LEU A 69 22.50 8.21 7.77
N LYS A 70 22.14 9.47 8.07
CA LYS A 70 23.10 10.56 8.27
C LYS A 70 23.93 10.40 9.54
N SER A 71 23.36 9.80 10.59
CA SER A 71 23.99 9.64 11.90
C SER A 71 24.91 8.42 12.02
N LYS A 72 25.17 7.68 10.94
CA LYS A 72 25.97 6.42 10.93
C LYS A 72 25.43 5.37 11.91
N THR A 73 24.10 5.30 12.04
CA THR A 73 23.42 4.28 12.84
C THR A 73 23.70 2.87 12.30
N ASP A 74 23.60 1.87 13.17
CA ASP A 74 23.70 0.45 12.78
C ASP A 74 22.64 0.10 11.72
N TRP A 75 23.10 -0.60 10.68
CA TRP A 75 22.26 -1.11 9.60
C TRP A 75 21.11 -2.00 10.13
N ALA A 76 21.34 -2.77 11.20
CA ALA A 76 20.30 -3.62 11.79
C ALA A 76 19.06 -2.81 12.22
N VAL A 77 19.27 -1.59 12.74
CA VAL A 77 18.18 -0.70 13.15
C VAL A 77 17.42 -0.19 11.93
N VAL A 78 18.13 0.23 10.88
CA VAL A 78 17.51 0.71 9.63
C VAL A 78 16.72 -0.41 8.95
N SER A 79 17.30 -1.60 8.83
CA SER A 79 16.64 -2.77 8.23
C SER A 79 15.35 -3.10 8.97
N SER A 80 15.37 -3.16 10.31
CA SER A 80 14.16 -3.47 11.09
C SER A 80 13.01 -2.48 10.89
N ARG A 81 13.33 -1.21 10.63
CA ARG A 81 12.32 -0.18 10.34
C ARG A 81 11.77 -0.31 8.93
N ILE A 82 12.62 -0.64 7.96
CA ILE A 82 12.20 -0.93 6.58
C ILE A 82 11.27 -2.15 6.56
N ASP A 83 11.62 -3.22 7.27
CA ASP A 83 10.79 -4.43 7.36
C ASP A 83 9.41 -4.10 7.94
N ARG A 84 9.36 -3.30 9.02
CA ARG A 84 8.12 -2.83 9.62
C ARG A 84 7.25 -2.02 8.65
N ILE A 85 7.85 -1.17 7.80
CA ILE A 85 7.10 -0.45 6.76
C ILE A 85 6.46 -1.42 5.77
N ILE A 86 7.20 -2.44 5.33
CA ILE A 86 6.66 -3.45 4.40
C ILE A 86 5.50 -4.21 5.05
N GLU A 87 5.57 -4.52 6.34
CA GLU A 87 4.48 -5.13 7.10
C GLU A 87 3.23 -4.24 7.11
N TRP A 88 3.36 -2.95 7.44
CA TRP A 88 2.23 -2.01 7.44
C TRP A 88 1.55 -1.92 6.07
N LEU A 89 2.33 -1.80 4.99
CA LEU A 89 1.79 -1.78 3.63
C LEU A 89 1.05 -3.07 3.28
N TRP A 90 1.58 -4.22 3.71
CA TRP A 90 0.98 -5.53 3.45
C TRP A 90 -0.34 -5.73 4.20
N GLU A 91 -0.46 -5.23 5.43
CA GLU A 91 -1.70 -5.32 6.22
C GLU A 91 -2.87 -4.66 5.49
N ASP A 92 -2.68 -3.45 4.93
CA ASP A 92 -3.74 -2.75 4.22
C ASP A 92 -4.07 -3.40 2.87
N ILE A 93 -3.06 -3.90 2.15
CA ILE A 93 -3.28 -4.67 0.91
C ILE A 93 -4.11 -5.92 1.19
N SER A 94 -3.86 -6.59 2.32
CA SER A 94 -4.62 -7.78 2.72
C SER A 94 -6.09 -7.44 3.01
N LYS A 95 -6.37 -6.30 3.64
CA LYS A 95 -7.75 -5.81 3.85
C LYS A 95 -8.43 -5.46 2.54
N MET A 96 -7.74 -4.79 1.62
CA MET A 96 -8.26 -4.46 0.29
C MET A 96 -8.61 -5.72 -0.51
N HIS A 97 -7.78 -6.76 -0.43
CA HIS A 97 -8.09 -8.03 -1.07
C HIS A 97 -9.40 -8.64 -0.55
N GLN A 98 -9.65 -8.57 0.76
CA GLN A 98 -10.92 -9.04 1.34
C GLN A 98 -12.13 -8.28 0.78
N VAL A 99 -12.02 -6.96 0.63
CA VAL A 99 -13.06 -6.12 0.01
C VAL A 99 -13.30 -6.53 -1.44
N VAL A 100 -12.25 -6.73 -2.25
CA VAL A 100 -12.37 -7.17 -3.65
C VAL A 100 -13.08 -8.52 -3.74
N MET A 101 -12.77 -9.48 -2.86
CA MET A 101 -13.44 -10.78 -2.84
C MET A 101 -14.92 -10.66 -2.47
N ALA A 102 -15.26 -9.82 -1.49
CA ALA A 102 -16.65 -9.57 -1.12
C ALA A 102 -17.45 -8.90 -2.25
N LEU A 103 -16.85 -7.94 -2.96
CA LEU A 103 -17.45 -7.29 -4.13
C LEU A 103 -17.64 -8.26 -5.30
N LEU A 104 -16.71 -9.19 -5.49
CA LEU A 104 -16.80 -10.22 -6.52
C LEU A 104 -17.99 -11.17 -6.27
N GLU A 105 -18.18 -11.60 -5.02
CA GLU A 105 -19.32 -12.43 -4.64
C GLU A 105 -20.67 -11.71 -4.80
N ASP A 106 -20.70 -10.40 -4.52
CA ASP A 106 -21.89 -9.57 -4.67
C ASP A 106 -22.22 -9.30 -6.14
N SER A 107 -21.23 -8.97 -6.99
CA SER A 107 -21.44 -8.71 -8.41
C SER A 107 -21.93 -9.93 -9.19
N GLN A 108 -21.61 -11.14 -8.72
CA GLN A 108 -22.15 -12.39 -9.29
C GLN A 108 -23.65 -12.57 -9.05
N LYS A 109 -24.19 -11.90 -8.02
CA LYS A 109 -25.62 -11.95 -7.66
C LYS A 109 -26.37 -10.72 -8.17
N ASN A 110 -25.68 -9.60 -8.34
CA ASN A 110 -26.23 -8.30 -8.70
C ASN A 110 -25.41 -7.68 -9.83
N GLU A 111 -25.86 -7.83 -11.09
CA GLU A 111 -25.13 -7.33 -12.27
C GLU A 111 -24.84 -5.82 -12.20
N SER A 112 -25.74 -5.03 -11.61
CA SER A 112 -25.57 -3.58 -11.47
C SER A 112 -24.41 -3.17 -10.54
N HIS A 113 -23.95 -4.09 -9.67
CA HIS A 113 -22.82 -3.84 -8.78
C HIS A 113 -21.45 -4.10 -9.43
N THR A 114 -21.41 -4.55 -10.69
CA THR A 114 -20.16 -4.84 -11.42
C THR A 114 -19.21 -3.65 -11.50
N LEU A 115 -19.72 -2.43 -11.66
CA LEU A 115 -18.88 -1.22 -11.72
C LEU A 115 -18.13 -0.97 -10.41
N SER A 116 -18.74 -1.31 -9.28
CA SER A 116 -18.12 -1.15 -7.96
C SER A 116 -16.97 -2.14 -7.76
N LEU A 117 -17.11 -3.38 -8.25
CA LEU A 117 -16.03 -4.35 -8.31
C LEU A 117 -14.88 -3.84 -9.18
N ILE A 118 -15.16 -3.40 -10.41
CA ILE A 118 -14.13 -2.94 -11.35
C ILE A 118 -13.32 -1.79 -10.74
N LEU A 119 -14.00 -0.78 -10.18
CA LEU A 119 -13.36 0.37 -9.53
C LEU A 119 -12.35 -0.06 -8.46
N VAL A 120 -12.77 -0.93 -7.54
CA VAL A 120 -11.93 -1.34 -6.41
C VAL A 120 -10.85 -2.32 -6.86
N GLN A 121 -11.17 -3.24 -7.78
CA GLN A 121 -10.23 -4.24 -8.28
C GLN A 121 -9.09 -3.62 -9.10
N GLU A 122 -9.37 -2.68 -9.99
CA GLU A 122 -8.33 -1.99 -10.78
C GLU A 122 -7.42 -1.16 -9.87
N SER A 123 -8.02 -0.47 -8.89
CA SER A 123 -7.28 0.29 -7.88
C SER A 123 -6.38 -0.63 -7.04
N ALA A 124 -6.90 -1.77 -6.60
CA ALA A 124 -6.13 -2.77 -5.86
C ALA A 124 -4.97 -3.35 -6.68
N ALA A 125 -5.18 -3.57 -7.98
CA ALA A 125 -4.14 -4.04 -8.90
C ALA A 125 -2.98 -3.04 -9.03
N ASN A 126 -3.28 -1.74 -9.08
CA ASN A 126 -2.25 -0.71 -9.08
C ASN A 126 -1.43 -0.71 -7.79
N ILE A 127 -2.09 -0.83 -6.64
CA ILE A 127 -1.45 -0.84 -5.32
C ILE A 127 -0.55 -2.07 -5.16
N ILE A 128 -1.04 -3.28 -5.49
CA ILE A 128 -0.23 -4.50 -5.35
C ILE A 128 0.99 -4.50 -6.28
N ASN A 129 0.86 -3.95 -7.49
CA ASN A 129 2.00 -3.80 -8.40
C ASN A 129 3.07 -2.87 -7.80
N ALA A 130 2.66 -1.74 -7.23
CA ALA A 130 3.58 -0.82 -6.55
C ALA A 130 4.26 -1.46 -5.33
N PHE A 131 3.49 -2.22 -4.53
CA PHE A 131 4.03 -2.96 -3.40
C PHE A 131 5.05 -4.02 -3.82
N ASN A 132 4.78 -4.76 -4.89
CA ASN A 132 5.71 -5.76 -5.40
C ASN A 132 7.05 -5.13 -5.83
N CYS A 133 7.01 -3.93 -6.43
CA CYS A 133 8.22 -3.16 -6.73
C CYS A 133 8.98 -2.75 -5.47
N ALA A 134 8.27 -2.24 -4.45
CA ALA A 134 8.88 -1.87 -3.17
C ALA A 134 9.52 -3.07 -2.47
N ARG A 135 8.80 -4.20 -2.41
CA ARG A 135 9.29 -5.45 -1.82
C ARG A 135 10.52 -5.98 -2.55
N ALA A 136 10.50 -5.99 -3.88
CA ALA A 136 11.67 -6.42 -4.66
C ALA A 136 12.91 -5.54 -4.39
N ALA A 137 12.72 -4.23 -4.22
CA ALA A 137 13.82 -3.31 -3.88
C ALA A 137 14.37 -3.56 -2.46
N VAL A 138 13.50 -3.86 -1.49
CA VAL A 138 13.91 -4.25 -0.12
C VAL A 138 14.61 -5.61 -0.10
N ASP A 139 14.12 -6.60 -0.84
CA ASP A 139 14.74 -7.92 -0.94
C ASP A 139 16.15 -7.84 -1.58
N ALA A 140 16.30 -7.02 -2.63
CA ALA A 140 17.60 -6.74 -3.24
C ALA A 140 18.57 -6.10 -2.24
N LEU A 141 18.10 -5.12 -1.47
CA LEU A 141 18.86 -4.48 -0.41
C LEU A 141 19.30 -5.48 0.67
N ALA A 142 18.44 -6.40 1.09
CA ALA A 142 18.79 -7.43 2.07
C ALA A 142 19.84 -8.43 1.51
N SER A 143 19.77 -8.74 0.22
CA SER A 143 20.72 -9.66 -0.44
C SER A 143 22.14 -9.08 -0.56
N GLU A 144 22.28 -7.76 -0.69
CA GLU A 144 23.58 -7.07 -0.79
C GLU A 144 24.26 -6.84 0.58
N ASN A 145 23.51 -6.99 1.68
CA ASN A 145 23.98 -6.76 3.04
C ASN A 145 24.20 -8.07 3.85
N LYS A 146 24.11 -9.24 3.19
CA LYS A 146 24.55 -10.55 3.74
C LYS A 146 26.02 -10.80 3.42
#